data_AF-A0A5B6Z8X9-F1
#
_entry.id   AF-A0A5B6Z8X9-F1
#
_cell.length_a   1.000
_cell.length_b   1.000
_cell.length_c   1.000
_cell.angle_alpha   90.00
_cell.angle_beta   90.00
_cell.angle_gamma   90.00
#
_symmetry.space_group_name_H-M   'P 1'
#
loop_
_entity.id
_entity.type
_entity.pdbx_description
1 polymer ?
#
loop_
_entity_poly.entity_id
_entity_poly.type
_entity_poly.pdbx_seq_one_letter_code
_entity_poly.pdbx_strand_id
1 'polypeptide(L)'
;ELALKIASKISANERFCVYVVIPMWPEGVPSSSAVQEILYWQGQTMAMMYKIVAQALEKAGLSEVYHPQDYLNFYCLGKREDLSPESTAETNQRSENRALGLAQKFRRFMIYVHAKGMIVDDEYVMMGSANINQRSLDGSRDTEIAMGAYQPNYTWAGKKSHPCGQVYGYRMSLWAEHLGILKDSFREPQSLECVKNVNNIAKNNWEAFVAEENKEMSGHLMQYPVQVSRGGKVSSLPGYESFPDV
;
A
#
# COMPACT_ATOMS: atom_id res chain seq x y z
N GLU A 1 15.72 4.13 7.43
CA GLU A 1 16.05 3.08 6.45
C GLU A 1 15.38 3.18 5.08
N LEU A 2 14.08 2.85 4.90
CA LEU A 2 13.47 2.73 3.55
C LEU A 2 13.73 3.93 2.62
N ALA A 3 13.43 5.16 3.07
CA ALA A 3 13.64 6.36 2.26
C ALA A 3 15.13 6.66 1.99
N LEU A 4 16.01 6.33 2.94
CA LEU A 4 17.46 6.48 2.76
C LEU A 4 18.01 5.45 1.77
N LYS A 5 17.49 4.21 1.78
CA LYS A 5 17.82 3.19 0.79
C LYS A 5 17.42 3.65 -0.61
N ILE A 6 16.21 4.17 -0.77
CA ILE A 6 15.77 4.77 -2.04
C ILE A 6 16.71 5.91 -2.45
N ALA A 7 16.99 6.86 -1.56
CA ALA A 7 17.88 7.98 -1.84
C ALA A 7 19.28 7.51 -2.29
N SER A 8 19.84 6.50 -1.63
CA SER A 8 21.14 5.93 -2.00
C SER A 8 21.13 5.32 -3.40
N LYS A 9 20.04 4.66 -3.80
CA LYS A 9 19.88 4.06 -5.12
C LYS A 9 19.69 5.12 -6.21
N ILE A 10 18.94 6.18 -5.92
CA ILE A 10 18.84 7.35 -6.80
C ILE A 10 20.23 7.97 -7.03
N SER A 11 21.01 8.19 -5.96
CA SER A 11 22.37 8.74 -6.08
C SER A 11 23.32 7.84 -6.86
N ALA A 12 23.13 6.52 -6.80
CA ALA A 12 23.89 5.55 -7.58
C ALA A 12 23.38 5.39 -9.03
N ASN A 13 22.31 6.09 -9.42
CA ASN A 13 21.60 5.89 -10.69
C ASN A 13 21.15 4.43 -10.89
N GLU A 14 20.80 3.76 -9.80
CA GLU A 14 20.29 2.39 -9.78
C GLU A 14 18.78 2.39 -9.54
N ARG A 15 18.07 1.57 -10.31
CA ARG A 15 16.63 1.47 -10.16
C ARG A 15 16.28 0.71 -8.86
N PHE A 16 15.35 1.28 -8.09
CA PHE A 16 14.85 0.69 -6.84
C PHE A 16 13.46 1.22 -6.53
N CYS A 17 12.61 0.42 -5.92
CA CYS A 17 11.29 0.88 -5.50
C CYS A 17 10.82 0.18 -4.22
N VAL A 18 9.90 0.83 -3.52
CA VAL A 18 9.26 0.33 -2.31
C VAL A 18 7.75 0.44 -2.47
N TYR A 19 7.07 -0.69 -2.22
CA TYR A 19 5.62 -0.80 -2.18
C TYR A 19 5.19 -1.03 -0.73
N VAL A 20 4.31 -0.17 -0.21
CA VAL A 20 3.81 -0.25 1.16
C VAL A 20 2.29 -0.42 1.11
N VAL A 21 1.79 -1.53 1.65
CA VAL A 21 0.34 -1.78 1.78
C VAL A 21 -0.03 -1.68 3.25
N ILE A 22 -0.93 -0.77 3.59
CA ILE A 22 -1.40 -0.48 4.96
C ILE A 22 -2.93 -0.48 4.97
N PRO A 23 -3.58 -0.67 6.13
CA PRO A 23 -5.04 -0.54 6.18
C PRO A 23 -5.43 0.91 5.87
N MET A 24 -6.66 1.12 5.37
CA MET A 24 -7.14 2.48 5.07
C MET A 24 -7.12 3.36 6.34
N TRP A 25 -7.50 2.77 7.48
CA TRP A 25 -7.24 3.29 8.82
C TRP A 25 -7.01 2.10 9.77
N PRO A 26 -6.30 2.27 10.89
CA PRO A 26 -6.15 1.21 11.90
C PRO A 26 -7.51 0.86 12.52
N GLU A 27 -7.70 -0.41 12.91
CA GLU A 27 -8.96 -0.89 13.47
C GLU A 27 -9.49 -0.02 14.61
N GLY A 28 -10.78 0.30 14.55
CA GLY A 28 -11.46 1.21 15.47
C GLY A 28 -12.36 2.20 14.73
N VAL A 29 -13.02 3.07 15.51
CA VAL A 29 -13.82 4.17 14.96
C VAL A 29 -12.86 5.21 14.36
N PRO A 30 -12.93 5.53 13.06
CA PRO A 30 -11.93 6.37 12.41
C PRO A 30 -11.86 7.79 12.97
N SER A 31 -12.95 8.31 13.51
CA SER A 31 -13.03 9.62 14.16
C SER A 31 -12.59 9.63 15.63
N SER A 32 -12.22 8.47 16.20
CA SER A 32 -11.71 8.41 17.58
C SER A 32 -10.32 9.04 17.68
N SER A 33 -10.00 9.61 18.85
CA SER A 33 -8.69 10.22 19.12
C SER A 33 -7.53 9.25 18.87
N ALA A 34 -7.65 8.00 19.30
CA ALA A 34 -6.62 6.98 19.11
C ALA A 34 -6.32 6.71 17.62
N VAL A 35 -7.36 6.56 16.79
CA VAL A 35 -7.17 6.34 15.34
C VAL A 35 -6.59 7.58 14.68
N GLN A 36 -7.07 8.78 15.04
CA GLN A 36 -6.56 10.05 14.50
C GLN A 36 -5.09 10.29 14.86
N GLU A 37 -4.65 9.95 16.08
CA GLU A 37 -3.24 10.04 16.48
C GLU A 37 -2.35 9.09 15.67
N ILE A 38 -2.80 7.85 15.42
CA ILE A 38 -2.06 6.90 14.59
C ILE A 38 -1.94 7.43 13.15
N LEU A 39 -3.04 7.93 12.57
CA LEU A 39 -3.05 8.51 11.23
C LEU A 39 -2.17 9.77 11.13
N TYR A 40 -2.12 10.59 12.18
CA TYR A 40 -1.21 11.73 12.25
C TYR A 40 0.25 11.27 12.14
N TRP A 41 0.67 10.29 12.95
CA TRP A 41 2.05 9.79 12.92
C TRP A 41 2.39 9.10 11.60
N GLN A 42 1.43 8.38 11.01
CA GLN A 42 1.57 7.83 9.67
C GLN A 42 1.80 8.94 8.64
N GLY A 43 1.00 10.01 8.67
CA GLY A 43 1.15 11.17 7.80
C GLY A 43 2.51 11.87 7.95
N GLN A 44 2.98 12.08 9.18
CA GLN A 44 4.32 12.64 9.46
C GLN A 44 5.42 11.74 8.88
N THR A 45 5.29 10.42 9.03
CA THR A 45 6.26 9.45 8.51
C THR A 45 6.29 9.48 6.99
N MET A 46 5.12 9.46 6.32
CA MET A 46 5.02 9.58 4.87
C MET A 46 5.65 10.88 4.37
N ALA A 47 5.33 12.02 5.01
CA ALA A 47 5.86 13.33 4.64
C ALA A 47 7.40 13.38 4.73
N MET A 48 7.97 12.86 5.82
CA MET A 48 9.42 12.75 5.96
C MET A 48 10.03 11.87 4.85
N MET A 49 9.47 10.69 4.61
CA MET A 49 9.99 9.76 3.61
C MET A 49 9.96 10.37 2.19
N TYR A 50 8.83 10.96 1.80
CA TYR A 50 8.71 11.60 0.49
C TYR A 50 9.62 12.81 0.32
N LYS A 51 9.83 13.62 1.38
CA LYS A 51 10.79 14.73 1.36
C LYS A 51 12.22 14.24 1.10
N ILE A 52 12.64 13.15 1.75
CA ILE A 52 13.97 12.55 1.53
C ILE A 52 14.13 12.08 0.07
N VAL A 53 13.13 11.39 -0.48
CA VAL A 53 13.15 10.89 -1.86
C VAL A 53 13.17 12.05 -2.86
N ALA A 54 12.33 13.06 -2.67
CA ALA A 54 12.28 14.24 -3.54
C ALA A 54 13.61 15.01 -3.55
N GLN A 55 14.23 15.21 -2.38
CA GLN A 55 15.56 15.84 -2.28
C GLN A 55 16.65 15.02 -2.96
N ALA A 56 16.57 13.69 -2.93
CA ALA A 56 17.52 12.83 -3.64
C ALA A 56 17.37 12.98 -5.16
N LEU A 57 16.13 13.04 -5.67
CA LEU A 57 15.86 13.30 -7.09
C LEU A 57 16.37 14.66 -7.53
N GLU A 58 16.11 15.71 -6.75
CA GLU A 58 16.60 17.06 -7.01
C GLU A 58 18.13 17.11 -7.08
N LYS A 59 18.83 16.54 -6.08
CA LYS A 59 20.30 16.48 -6.05
C LYS A 59 20.91 15.71 -7.21
N ALA A 60 20.21 14.69 -7.71
CA ALA A 60 20.63 13.90 -8.87
C ALA A 60 20.27 14.56 -10.23
N GLY A 61 19.57 15.72 -10.23
CA GLY A 61 19.09 16.35 -11.45
C GLY A 61 17.94 15.59 -12.14
N LEU A 62 17.22 14.75 -11.39
CA LEU A 62 16.19 13.84 -11.89
C LEU A 62 14.76 14.25 -11.52
N SER A 63 14.58 15.38 -10.83
CA SER A 63 13.27 15.86 -10.31
C SER A 63 12.24 16.18 -11.40
N GLU A 64 12.69 16.55 -12.61
CA GLU A 64 11.80 16.76 -13.76
C GLU A 64 11.45 15.44 -14.47
N VAL A 65 12.36 14.47 -14.43
CA VAL A 65 12.23 13.18 -15.13
C VAL A 65 11.36 12.21 -14.34
N TYR A 66 11.59 12.09 -13.03
CA TYR A 66 10.90 11.14 -12.18
C TYR A 66 10.08 11.83 -11.09
N HIS A 67 9.00 11.17 -10.70
CA HIS A 67 8.19 11.54 -9.53
C HIS A 67 8.64 10.73 -8.30
N PRO A 68 8.51 11.24 -7.06
CA PRO A 68 8.77 10.43 -5.86
C PRO A 68 7.98 9.11 -5.80
N GLN A 69 6.75 9.08 -6.36
CA GLN A 69 5.94 7.86 -6.48
C GLN A 69 6.44 6.88 -7.56
N ASP A 70 7.46 7.22 -8.35
CA ASP A 70 8.16 6.22 -9.15
C ASP A 70 9.05 5.32 -8.26
N TYR A 71 9.33 5.72 -7.01
CA TYR A 71 10.21 5.01 -6.08
C TYR A 71 9.54 4.57 -4.78
N LEU A 72 8.60 5.35 -4.24
CA LEU A 72 7.92 5.05 -2.97
C LEU A 72 6.41 5.15 -3.14
N ASN A 73 5.69 4.05 -2.89
CA ASN A 73 4.25 4.01 -3.05
C ASN A 73 3.55 3.44 -1.81
N PHE A 74 2.46 4.10 -1.41
CA PHE A 74 1.57 3.64 -0.35
C PHE A 74 0.21 3.29 -0.94
N TYR A 75 -0.32 2.16 -0.50
CA TYR A 75 -1.60 1.60 -0.93
C TYR A 75 -2.42 1.17 0.28
N CYS A 76 -3.73 1.03 0.07
CA CYS A 76 -4.63 0.31 0.97
C CYS A 76 -5.48 -0.68 0.17
N LEU A 77 -6.20 -1.55 0.87
CA LEU A 77 -7.09 -2.53 0.25
C LEU A 77 -8.55 -2.19 0.50
N GLY A 78 -9.39 -2.44 -0.50
CA GLY A 78 -10.82 -2.22 -0.44
C GLY A 78 -11.58 -3.21 -1.31
N LYS A 79 -12.85 -3.38 -0.97
CA LYS A 79 -13.79 -4.15 -1.79
C LYS A 79 -15.08 -3.36 -1.95
N ARG A 80 -15.64 -3.46 -3.14
CA ARG A 80 -16.99 -3.01 -3.48
C ARG A 80 -17.72 -4.17 -4.13
N GLU A 81 -18.96 -4.42 -3.72
CA GLU A 81 -19.75 -5.56 -4.23
C GLU A 81 -21.09 -5.09 -4.81
N ASP A 82 -21.52 -5.73 -5.89
CA ASP A 82 -22.83 -5.51 -6.48
C ASP A 82 -23.96 -6.01 -5.56
N LEU A 83 -25.17 -5.55 -5.88
CA LEU A 83 -26.40 -6.10 -5.31
C LEU A 83 -26.61 -7.51 -5.89
N SER A 84 -26.47 -8.54 -5.05
CA SER A 84 -26.98 -9.87 -5.39
C SER A 84 -28.47 -9.97 -5.02
N PRO A 85 -29.31 -10.70 -5.78
CA PRO A 85 -30.71 -10.91 -5.45
C PRO A 85 -30.95 -11.51 -4.05
N GLU A 86 -29.95 -12.22 -3.52
CA GLU A 86 -29.98 -12.83 -2.19
C GLU A 86 -29.70 -11.82 -1.06
N SER A 87 -28.93 -10.75 -1.34
CA SER A 87 -28.54 -9.73 -0.37
C SER A 87 -29.65 -8.71 -0.02
N THR A 88 -30.72 -8.67 -0.82
CA THR A 88 -31.87 -7.77 -0.63
C THR A 88 -32.75 -8.13 0.57
N ALA A 89 -32.63 -9.35 1.13
CA ALA A 89 -33.48 -9.81 2.23
C ALA A 89 -33.10 -9.18 3.61
N GLU A 90 -31.86 -8.73 3.79
CA GLU A 90 -31.33 -8.29 5.10
C GLU A 90 -31.22 -6.76 5.24
N THR A 91 -31.46 -5.99 4.18
CA THR A 91 -31.18 -4.53 4.14
C THR A 91 -32.26 -3.66 4.80
N ASN A 92 -33.28 -4.26 5.41
CA ASN A 92 -34.43 -3.56 5.98
C ASN A 92 -34.22 -2.99 7.40
N GLN A 93 -33.02 -3.07 7.97
CA GLN A 93 -32.72 -2.42 9.25
C GLN A 93 -32.10 -1.03 9.01
N ARG A 94 -32.90 0.03 9.20
CA ARG A 94 -32.38 1.40 9.29
C ARG A 94 -31.44 1.49 10.49
N SER A 95 -30.13 1.43 10.23
CA SER A 95 -29.11 1.72 11.23
C SER A 95 -29.13 3.22 11.58
N GLU A 96 -29.19 3.55 12.88
CA GLU A 96 -28.97 4.93 13.36
C GLU A 96 -27.52 5.40 13.15
N ASN A 97 -26.58 4.45 12.95
CA ASN A 97 -25.20 4.76 12.61
C ASN A 97 -25.08 5.12 11.12
N ARG A 98 -24.81 6.41 10.84
CA ARG A 98 -24.67 6.97 9.49
C ARG A 98 -23.56 6.29 8.68
N ALA A 99 -22.43 5.98 9.29
CA ALA A 99 -21.30 5.35 8.59
C ALA A 99 -21.68 3.93 8.12
N LEU A 100 -22.37 3.16 8.98
CA LEU A 100 -22.91 1.85 8.60
C LEU A 100 -23.92 1.97 7.46
N GLY A 101 -24.83 2.96 7.52
CA GLY A 101 -25.81 3.19 6.46
C GLY A 101 -25.17 3.57 5.11
N LEU A 102 -24.10 4.36 5.12
CA LEU A 102 -23.36 4.74 3.91
C LEU A 102 -22.57 3.55 3.34
N ALA A 103 -21.86 2.79 4.17
CA ALA A 103 -21.14 1.59 3.73
C ALA A 103 -22.08 0.54 3.13
N GLN A 104 -23.26 0.34 3.73
CA GLN A 104 -24.31 -0.53 3.17
C GLN A 104 -24.88 0.00 1.86
N LYS A 105 -25.15 1.31 1.77
CA LYS A 105 -25.66 1.96 0.54
C LYS A 105 -24.67 1.85 -0.61
N PHE A 106 -23.40 2.15 -0.38
CA PHE A 106 -22.37 2.14 -1.43
C PHE A 106 -21.72 0.77 -1.61
N ARG A 107 -22.05 -0.19 -0.73
CA ARG A 107 -21.62 -1.59 -0.77
C ARG A 107 -20.10 -1.73 -0.80
N ARG A 108 -19.41 -0.87 -0.07
CA ARG A 108 -17.96 -0.78 -0.08
C ARG A 108 -17.41 -0.72 1.34
N PHE A 109 -16.26 -1.33 1.55
CA PHE A 109 -15.50 -1.20 2.78
C PHE A 109 -14.03 -1.55 2.55
N MET A 110 -13.16 -1.16 3.49
CA MET A 110 -11.77 -1.59 3.43
C MET A 110 -11.66 -3.11 3.62
N ILE A 111 -10.70 -3.73 2.93
CA ILE A 111 -10.18 -5.03 3.36
C ILE A 111 -9.08 -4.70 4.37
N TYR A 112 -9.24 -5.12 5.62
CA TYR A 112 -8.33 -4.73 6.68
C TYR A 112 -6.98 -5.44 6.55
N VAL A 113 -5.91 -4.67 6.37
CA VAL A 113 -4.54 -5.17 6.26
C VAL A 113 -3.99 -5.39 7.67
N HIS A 114 -4.15 -6.61 8.19
CA HIS A 114 -3.58 -7.02 9.47
C HIS A 114 -2.20 -7.68 9.33
N ALA A 115 -1.65 -7.78 8.11
CA ALA A 115 -0.39 -8.43 7.84
C ALA A 115 0.80 -7.66 8.43
N LYS A 116 1.81 -8.39 8.92
CA LYS A 116 3.12 -7.85 9.33
C LYS A 116 4.21 -8.67 8.65
N GLY A 117 4.67 -8.18 7.51
CA GLY A 117 5.70 -8.86 6.75
C GLY A 117 6.36 -7.95 5.73
N MET A 118 7.43 -8.46 5.15
CA MET A 118 8.23 -7.78 4.15
C MET A 118 8.82 -8.81 3.19
N ILE A 119 8.81 -8.49 1.90
CA ILE A 119 9.49 -9.27 0.87
C ILE A 119 10.57 -8.36 0.29
N VAL A 120 11.79 -8.89 0.16
CA VAL A 120 12.95 -8.16 -0.35
C VAL A 120 13.56 -8.93 -1.51
N ASP A 121 13.64 -8.24 -2.65
CA ASP A 121 14.31 -8.69 -3.88
C ASP A 121 13.87 -10.09 -4.39
N ASP A 122 12.64 -10.50 -4.05
CA ASP A 122 12.07 -11.82 -4.34
C ASP A 122 12.89 -13.03 -3.81
N GLU A 123 13.87 -12.80 -2.93
CA GLU A 123 14.72 -13.84 -2.33
C GLU A 123 14.56 -14.00 -0.82
N TYR A 124 14.18 -12.92 -0.12
CA TYR A 124 14.03 -12.92 1.34
C TYR A 124 12.63 -12.50 1.75
N VAL A 125 12.08 -13.19 2.74
CA VAL A 125 10.78 -12.88 3.34
C VAL A 125 10.90 -12.80 4.86
N MET A 126 10.23 -11.82 5.44
CA MET A 126 10.02 -11.71 6.88
C MET A 126 8.52 -11.68 7.16
N MET A 127 8.07 -12.45 8.16
CA MET A 127 6.67 -12.50 8.59
C MET A 127 6.61 -12.66 10.11
N GLY A 128 5.64 -12.04 10.76
CA GLY A 128 5.50 -12.11 12.21
C GLY A 128 4.30 -11.35 12.74
N SER A 129 4.40 -10.94 14.00
CA SER A 129 3.38 -10.15 14.70
C SER A 129 3.72 -8.65 14.78
N ALA A 130 5.01 -8.29 14.65
CA ALA A 130 5.50 -6.93 14.85
C ALA A 130 5.02 -5.93 13.79
N ASN A 131 4.23 -4.95 14.21
CA ASN A 131 3.86 -3.81 13.36
C ASN A 131 5.08 -2.90 13.10
N ILE A 132 5.02 -2.07 12.05
CA ILE A 132 6.02 -1.02 11.82
C ILE A 132 5.67 0.22 12.65
N ASN A 133 5.81 0.10 13.97
CA ASN A 133 5.63 1.19 14.93
C ASN A 133 6.51 0.98 16.16
N GLN A 134 6.63 2.01 17.01
CA GLN A 134 7.45 1.91 18.21
C GLN A 134 6.92 0.86 19.20
N ARG A 135 5.60 0.60 19.24
CA ARG A 135 5.04 -0.41 20.17
C ARG A 135 5.64 -1.79 19.91
N SER A 136 5.74 -2.17 18.64
CA SER A 136 6.23 -3.49 18.23
C SER A 136 7.76 -3.54 18.05
N LEU A 137 8.41 -2.46 17.61
CA LEU A 137 9.85 -2.47 17.25
C LEU A 137 10.80 -2.07 18.39
N ASP A 138 10.28 -1.61 19.52
CA ASP A 138 11.09 -1.15 20.65
C ASP A 138 11.75 -2.29 21.45
N GLY A 139 11.11 -3.46 21.50
CA GLY A 139 11.58 -4.63 22.22
C GLY A 139 11.31 -4.62 23.73
N SER A 140 10.97 -3.46 24.33
CA SER A 140 10.59 -3.34 25.75
C SER A 140 9.12 -2.98 25.99
N ARG A 141 8.32 -2.95 24.91
CA ARG A 141 6.87 -2.66 24.95
C ARG A 141 6.05 -3.94 24.73
N ASP A 142 5.51 -4.16 23.55
CA ASP A 142 4.81 -5.41 23.24
C ASP A 142 5.82 -6.52 22.94
N THR A 143 5.53 -7.74 23.38
CA THR A 143 6.34 -8.92 23.01
C THR A 143 5.91 -9.39 21.63
N GLU A 144 6.86 -9.41 20.70
CA GLU A 144 6.62 -9.78 19.31
C GLU A 144 7.47 -10.98 18.90
N ILE A 145 7.03 -11.70 17.88
CA ILE A 145 7.82 -12.75 17.22
C ILE A 145 7.79 -12.54 15.71
N ALA A 146 8.93 -12.76 15.07
CA ALA A 146 9.06 -12.73 13.62
C ALA A 146 10.06 -13.77 13.14
N MET A 147 9.83 -14.26 11.93
CA MET A 147 10.70 -15.20 11.25
C MET A 147 11.21 -14.55 9.96
N GLY A 148 12.50 -14.71 9.67
CA GLY A 148 13.14 -14.35 8.41
C GLY A 148 13.65 -15.58 7.68
N ALA A 149 13.31 -15.74 6.41
CA ALA A 149 13.72 -16.86 5.58
C ALA A 149 14.17 -16.42 4.19
N TYR A 150 15.06 -17.22 3.61
CA TYR A 150 15.39 -17.21 2.19
C TYR A 150 15.67 -18.64 1.72
N GLN A 151 15.67 -18.87 0.42
CA GLN A 151 16.02 -20.15 -0.18
C GLN A 151 17.44 -20.08 -0.76
N PRO A 152 18.44 -20.81 -0.23
CA PRO A 152 19.84 -20.64 -0.64
C PRO A 152 20.11 -20.79 -2.14
N ASN A 153 19.36 -21.67 -2.81
CA ASN A 153 19.46 -21.92 -4.26
C ASN A 153 18.65 -20.92 -5.12
N TYR A 154 17.96 -19.97 -4.49
CA TYR A 154 17.16 -18.92 -5.13
C TYR A 154 17.55 -17.58 -4.52
N THR A 155 18.78 -17.16 -4.77
CA THR A 155 19.33 -15.86 -4.39
C THR A 155 19.97 -15.19 -5.60
N TRP A 156 20.03 -13.86 -5.60
CA TRP A 156 20.70 -13.10 -6.66
C TRP A 156 22.18 -13.49 -6.77
N ALA A 157 22.85 -13.69 -5.63
CA ALA A 157 24.25 -14.11 -5.58
C ALA A 157 24.46 -15.53 -6.15
N GLY A 158 23.57 -16.48 -5.82
CA GLY A 158 23.68 -17.87 -6.24
C GLY A 158 23.28 -18.10 -7.70
N LYS A 159 22.18 -17.51 -8.17
CA LYS A 159 21.65 -17.72 -9.52
C LYS A 159 22.19 -16.76 -10.58
N LYS A 160 22.73 -15.60 -10.17
CA LYS A 160 23.09 -14.49 -11.09
C LYS A 160 21.95 -14.06 -12.03
N SER A 161 20.71 -14.37 -11.65
CA SER A 161 19.47 -14.05 -12.35
C SER A 161 18.34 -13.95 -11.32
N HIS A 162 17.18 -13.44 -11.74
CA HIS A 162 16.05 -13.21 -10.85
C HIS A 162 15.70 -14.46 -10.02
N PRO A 163 15.67 -14.37 -8.67
CA PRO A 163 15.26 -15.44 -7.77
C PRO A 163 13.79 -15.87 -7.90
N CYS A 164 13.45 -16.69 -8.89
CA CYS A 164 12.09 -17.22 -9.04
C CYS A 164 11.80 -18.42 -8.12
N GLY A 165 11.94 -18.23 -6.80
CA GLY A 165 11.66 -19.23 -5.76
C GLY A 165 10.22 -19.16 -5.22
N GLN A 166 10.01 -19.73 -4.03
CA GLN A 166 8.76 -19.63 -3.26
C GLN A 166 8.48 -18.20 -2.81
N VAL A 167 9.51 -17.41 -2.48
CA VAL A 167 9.35 -16.00 -2.11
C VAL A 167 8.77 -15.20 -3.27
N TYR A 168 9.37 -15.30 -4.47
CA TYR A 168 8.81 -14.79 -5.72
C TYR A 168 7.37 -15.27 -5.98
N GLY A 169 7.12 -16.58 -5.84
CA GLY A 169 5.80 -17.17 -6.07
C GLY A 169 4.73 -16.60 -5.13
N TYR A 170 5.08 -16.47 -3.84
CA TYR A 170 4.22 -15.87 -2.82
C TYR A 170 3.92 -14.40 -3.14
N ARG A 171 4.93 -13.61 -3.50
CA ARG A 171 4.78 -12.21 -3.89
C ARG A 171 3.90 -12.04 -5.14
N MET A 172 4.09 -12.88 -6.17
CA MET A 172 3.23 -12.91 -7.35
C MET A 172 1.78 -13.29 -6.99
N SER A 173 1.58 -14.24 -6.06
CA SER A 173 0.24 -14.65 -5.61
C SER A 173 -0.50 -13.52 -4.88
N LEU A 174 0.18 -12.82 -3.97
CA LEU A 174 -0.38 -11.63 -3.30
C LEU A 174 -0.73 -10.54 -4.32
N TRP A 175 0.12 -10.34 -5.33
CA TRP A 175 -0.16 -9.39 -6.39
C TRP A 175 -1.34 -9.82 -7.26
N ALA A 176 -1.50 -11.11 -7.55
CA ALA A 176 -2.69 -11.62 -8.25
C ALA A 176 -3.97 -11.34 -7.45
N GLU A 177 -3.95 -11.57 -6.13
CA GLU A 177 -5.06 -11.27 -5.23
C GLU A 177 -5.39 -9.77 -5.22
N HIS A 178 -4.38 -8.92 -5.01
CA HIS A 178 -4.61 -7.49 -4.79
C HIS A 178 -4.84 -6.73 -6.10
N LEU A 179 -4.20 -7.10 -7.20
CA LEU A 179 -4.35 -6.41 -8.50
C LEU A 179 -5.44 -7.04 -9.37
N GLY A 180 -5.87 -8.28 -9.08
CA GLY A 180 -6.86 -9.05 -9.83
C GLY A 180 -6.42 -9.48 -11.23
N ILE A 181 -5.21 -9.08 -11.65
CA ILE A 181 -4.60 -9.46 -12.92
C ILE A 181 -3.11 -9.74 -12.74
N LEU A 182 -2.53 -10.49 -13.66
CA LEU A 182 -1.09 -10.71 -13.76
C LEU A 182 -0.57 -10.16 -15.09
N LYS A 183 0.48 -9.34 -15.01
CA LYS A 183 1.21 -8.80 -16.16
C LYS A 183 2.67 -9.22 -16.10
N ASP A 184 3.32 -9.36 -17.25
CA ASP A 184 4.74 -9.71 -17.30
C ASP A 184 5.64 -8.65 -16.65
N SER A 185 5.25 -7.36 -16.67
CA SER A 185 5.97 -6.31 -15.94
C SER A 185 6.04 -6.55 -14.42
N PHE A 186 5.09 -7.30 -13.83
CA PHE A 186 5.10 -7.62 -12.40
C PHE A 186 6.17 -8.62 -12.00
N ARG A 187 6.83 -9.25 -12.99
CA ARG A 187 8.00 -10.09 -12.75
C ARG A 187 9.24 -9.26 -12.43
N GLU A 188 9.26 -7.98 -12.76
CA GLU A 188 10.37 -7.06 -12.52
C GLU A 188 9.85 -5.86 -11.70
N PRO A 189 9.55 -6.05 -10.39
CA PRO A 189 8.90 -5.06 -9.56
C PRO A 189 9.69 -3.75 -9.47
N GLN A 190 11.01 -3.81 -9.54
CA GLN A 190 11.86 -2.63 -9.58
C GLN A 190 11.67 -1.77 -10.82
N SER A 191 11.17 -2.29 -11.95
CA SER A 191 11.07 -1.51 -13.19
C SER A 191 10.12 -0.31 -13.08
N LEU A 192 10.39 0.75 -13.86
CA LEU A 192 9.48 1.91 -13.91
C LEU A 192 8.12 1.53 -14.51
N GLU A 193 8.14 0.64 -15.50
CA GLU A 193 6.92 0.12 -16.13
C GLU A 193 6.03 -0.60 -15.11
N CYS A 194 6.61 -1.45 -14.26
CA CYS A 194 5.87 -2.14 -13.20
C CYS A 194 5.22 -1.16 -12.23
N VAL A 195 6.00 -0.20 -11.69
CA VAL A 195 5.46 0.82 -10.78
C VAL A 195 4.31 1.60 -11.41
N LYS A 196 4.45 2.04 -12.66
CA LYS A 196 3.39 2.76 -13.38
C LYS A 196 2.14 1.89 -13.59
N ASN A 197 2.31 0.62 -13.95
CA ASN A 197 1.19 -0.31 -14.10
C ASN A 197 0.44 -0.52 -12.78
N VAL A 198 1.16 -0.77 -11.68
CA VAL A 198 0.57 -0.93 -10.34
C VAL A 198 -0.16 0.34 -9.91
N ASN A 199 0.48 1.51 -10.07
CA ASN A 199 -0.13 2.80 -9.71
C ASN A 199 -1.39 3.12 -10.53
N ASN A 200 -1.39 2.80 -11.83
CA ASN A 200 -2.58 2.99 -12.67
C ASN A 200 -3.74 2.09 -12.23
N ILE A 201 -3.47 0.82 -11.92
CA ILE A 201 -4.50 -0.10 -11.39
C ILE A 201 -5.04 0.43 -10.06
N ALA A 202 -4.14 0.80 -9.15
CA ALA A 202 -4.49 1.29 -7.82
C ALA A 202 -5.30 2.61 -7.87
N LYS A 203 -5.00 3.51 -8.81
CA LYS A 203 -5.75 4.73 -9.06
C LYS A 203 -7.15 4.42 -9.61
N ASN A 204 -7.25 3.56 -10.62
CA ASN A 204 -8.55 3.16 -11.21
C ASN A 204 -9.45 2.46 -10.18
N ASN A 205 -8.88 1.58 -9.34
CA ASN A 205 -9.61 0.91 -8.27
C ASN A 205 -10.09 1.91 -7.21
N TRP A 206 -9.28 2.91 -6.84
CA TRP A 206 -9.73 3.99 -5.95
C TRP A 206 -10.90 4.76 -6.57
N GLU A 207 -10.81 5.16 -7.84
CA GLU A 207 -11.89 5.87 -8.55
C GLU A 207 -13.18 5.04 -8.61
N ALA A 208 -13.08 3.73 -8.85
CA ALA A 208 -14.23 2.82 -8.81
C ALA A 208 -14.78 2.65 -7.38
N PHE A 209 -13.92 2.55 -6.37
CA PHE A 209 -14.31 2.44 -4.97
C PHE A 209 -15.10 3.67 -4.51
N VAL A 210 -14.64 4.88 -4.85
CA VAL A 210 -15.26 6.13 -4.38
C VAL A 210 -16.46 6.59 -5.20
N ALA A 211 -16.66 6.07 -6.42
CA ALA A 211 -17.74 6.48 -7.32
C ALA A 211 -19.14 6.40 -6.68
N GLU A 212 -20.02 7.37 -6.99
CA GLU A 212 -21.41 7.34 -6.53
C GLU A 212 -22.17 6.15 -7.14
N GLU A 213 -22.04 5.98 -8.46
CA GLU A 213 -22.54 4.80 -9.17
C GLU A 213 -21.68 3.58 -8.87
N ASN A 214 -22.30 2.42 -8.95
CA ASN A 214 -21.59 1.17 -8.76
C ASN A 214 -20.67 0.89 -9.95
N LYS A 215 -19.39 0.67 -9.65
CA LYS A 215 -18.35 0.37 -10.64
C LYS A 215 -17.53 -0.80 -10.14
N GLU A 216 -17.35 -1.77 -11.03
CA GLU A 216 -16.53 -2.95 -10.75
C GLU A 216 -15.07 -2.55 -10.51
N MET A 217 -14.49 -3.09 -9.44
CA MET A 217 -13.07 -2.96 -9.16
C MET A 217 -12.31 -4.10 -9.84
N SER A 218 -11.19 -3.80 -10.48
CA SER A 218 -10.35 -4.82 -11.11
C SER A 218 -9.65 -5.73 -10.09
N GLY A 219 -9.44 -5.23 -8.88
CA GLY A 219 -8.83 -5.93 -7.75
C GLY A 219 -9.04 -5.12 -6.47
N HIS A 220 -8.30 -5.44 -5.42
CA HIS A 220 -8.46 -4.82 -4.10
C HIS A 220 -7.50 -3.66 -3.82
N LEU A 221 -6.37 -3.59 -4.51
CA LEU A 221 -5.34 -2.59 -4.30
C LEU A 221 -5.83 -1.22 -4.76
N MET A 222 -5.79 -0.25 -3.85
CA MET A 222 -6.12 1.14 -4.11
C MET A 222 -4.93 2.02 -3.74
N GLN A 223 -4.76 3.15 -4.43
CA GLN A 223 -3.82 4.16 -3.97
C GLN A 223 -4.24 4.61 -2.57
N TYR A 224 -3.28 4.78 -1.67
CA TYR A 224 -3.60 5.41 -0.38
C TYR A 224 -4.06 6.85 -0.65
N PRO A 225 -5.14 7.37 -0.01
CA PRO A 225 -5.83 8.59 -0.43
C PRO A 225 -5.08 9.89 -0.05
N VAL A 226 -3.86 10.00 -0.54
CA VAL A 226 -3.00 11.17 -0.40
C VAL A 226 -2.49 11.60 -1.77
N GLN A 227 -2.24 12.89 -1.92
CA GLN A 227 -1.51 13.45 -3.04
C GLN A 227 -0.07 13.75 -2.61
N VAL A 228 0.87 13.47 -3.50
CA VAL A 228 2.29 13.76 -3.31
C VAL A 228 2.75 14.69 -4.42
N SER A 229 3.36 15.82 -4.07
CA SER A 229 3.96 16.72 -5.05
C SER A 229 5.35 16.24 -5.47
N ARG A 230 5.88 16.79 -6.58
CA ARG A 230 7.29 16.57 -6.99
C ARG A 230 8.30 16.94 -5.92
N GLY A 231 8.00 17.96 -5.10
CA GLY A 231 8.82 18.37 -3.96
C GLY A 231 8.65 17.49 -2.70
N GLY A 232 7.88 16.40 -2.78
CA GLY A 232 7.67 15.47 -1.68
C GLY A 232 6.67 15.95 -0.62
N LYS A 233 5.89 17.01 -0.90
CA LYS A 233 4.82 17.46 0.01
C LYS A 233 3.66 16.48 -0.09
N VAL A 234 3.21 15.99 1.07
CA VAL A 234 2.05 15.10 1.20
C VAL A 234 0.84 15.92 1.65
N SER A 235 -0.31 15.73 1.00
CA SER A 235 -1.60 16.30 1.39
C SER A 235 -2.71 15.27 1.17
N SER A 236 -3.93 15.55 1.65
CA SER A 236 -5.11 14.78 1.27
C SER A 236 -5.30 14.82 -0.25
N LEU A 237 -5.92 13.76 -0.78
CA LEU A 237 -6.41 13.78 -2.16
C LEU A 237 -7.56 14.81 -2.25
N PRO A 238 -7.62 15.66 -3.29
CA PRO A 238 -8.66 16.70 -3.38
C PRO A 238 -10.08 16.12 -3.31
N GLY A 239 -10.91 16.65 -2.41
CA GLY A 239 -12.29 16.18 -2.18
C GLY A 239 -12.39 14.93 -1.29
N TYR A 240 -11.27 14.44 -0.77
CA TYR A 240 -11.17 13.30 0.13
C TYR A 240 -10.29 13.65 1.34
N GLU A 241 -10.59 14.79 1.98
CA GLU A 241 -10.01 15.18 3.27
C GLU A 241 -10.42 14.23 4.41
N SER A 242 -11.50 13.48 4.20
CA SER A 242 -11.97 12.38 5.06
C SER A 242 -12.10 11.09 4.25
N PHE A 243 -12.01 9.94 4.93
CA PHE A 243 -12.25 8.66 4.28
C PHE A 243 -13.70 8.54 3.79
N PRO A 244 -13.96 7.78 2.72
CA PRO A 244 -15.32 7.53 2.25
C PRO A 244 -16.17 6.92 3.37
N ASP A 245 -17.40 7.42 3.51
CA ASP A 245 -18.44 6.89 4.40
C ASP A 245 -18.17 7.03 5.92
N VAL A 246 -17.17 7.84 6.30
CA VAL A 246 -16.81 8.16 7.70
C VAL A 246 -17.37 9.51 8.13
#